data_AF-A0A947MHB2-F1
#
_entry.id   AF-A0A947MHB2-F1
#
_cell.length_a   1.000
_cell.length_b   1.000
_cell.length_c   1.000
_cell.angle_alpha   90.00
_cell.angle_beta   90.00
_cell.angle_gamma   90.00
#
_symmetry.space_group_name_H-M   'P 1'
#
loop_
_entity.id
_entity.type
_entity.pdbx_description
1 polymer ?
#
loop_
_entity_poly.entity_id
_entity_poly.type
_entity_poly.pdbx_seq_one_letter_code
_entity_poly.pdbx_strand_id
1 'polypeptide(L)'
;MVLTQKLKSGILIASTFCLVSLPLTACNGLSLGQIGQIGQTDSGIYGLPLKLIHEGECQMPSYTRYEVKADGTFSFAEVPAPGSMETTQPPLQSRMLSNTEQNKLKTLLKKLDLAQLAKADKVVPEGSPQTADCRTIEVAELLVNGKATRFDSNGRKLIHTQAYSAAMKELREFLDALKNNPTPDPSPSPSVQPNLSEALPLKVTGNGECDMGEQLLYEVLPAGLFRFQADPNASVTPGGPQTGLQTRQLTSQELSELTNLVAELKLEKLRAESKPVPEDAPQTLECRTIKNFSLRVGNETKTYDLNGRKFVHTEAYRNALIKLDTHLKTLADRHQNVGKKLYTLPLKVNVEGECGLESFTRYDLKANGSFTWALENAQTLVAGPPPVQSRTLSNGEIESVQKLLNSTALQGLFLQLEAIPADAPQTKECRSIEKLEVTVNGQNYLLEGRGTRKYRISEAYSKALGELQSLLERLAK
;
A
#
# COMPACT_ATOMS: atom_id res chain seq x y z
N MET A 1 -86.69 22.32 -3.10
CA MET A 1 -85.25 22.27 -3.48
C MET A 1 -85.08 21.05 -4.38
N VAL A 2 -84.93 21.12 -5.71
CA VAL A 2 -84.34 22.13 -6.65
C VAL A 2 -82.80 22.08 -6.69
N LEU A 3 -82.27 21.91 -7.92
CA LEU A 3 -80.86 21.75 -8.35
C LEU A 3 -80.18 20.43 -7.89
N THR A 4 -79.63 19.51 -8.72
CA THR A 4 -79.00 19.52 -10.08
C THR A 4 -77.66 20.25 -10.14
N GLN A 5 -76.60 19.87 -10.89
CA GLN A 5 -76.24 18.79 -11.86
C GLN A 5 -74.69 18.57 -11.74
N LYS A 6 -73.89 17.69 -12.38
CA LYS A 6 -73.85 16.69 -13.50
C LYS A 6 -72.80 15.62 -13.08
N LEU A 7 -72.65 14.39 -13.60
CA LEU A 7 -73.09 13.64 -14.80
C LEU A 7 -72.26 13.83 -16.10
N LYS A 8 -71.20 13.00 -16.29
CA LYS A 8 -70.69 12.38 -17.56
C LYS A 8 -69.50 11.43 -17.24
N SER A 9 -69.13 10.37 -17.98
CA SER A 9 -69.80 9.28 -18.74
C SER A 9 -68.75 8.65 -19.69
N GLY A 10 -68.64 7.30 -19.75
CA GLY A 10 -67.65 6.58 -20.58
C GLY A 10 -67.17 5.27 -19.90
N ILE A 11 -67.75 4.07 -20.06
CA ILE A 11 -68.15 3.29 -21.26
C ILE A 11 -66.92 2.92 -22.11
N LEU A 12 -66.61 1.65 -22.45
CA LEU A 12 -67.04 0.31 -21.98
C LEU A 12 -65.97 -0.69 -22.53
N ILE A 13 -65.73 -1.88 -21.98
CA ILE A 13 -66.32 -3.19 -22.38
C ILE A 13 -65.65 -4.24 -21.47
N ALA A 14 -66.38 -5.28 -21.07
CA ALA A 14 -65.82 -6.48 -20.45
C ALA A 14 -66.03 -7.70 -21.35
N SER A 15 -65.08 -8.65 -21.35
CA SER A 15 -65.33 -10.02 -21.82
C SER A 15 -64.36 -11.00 -21.17
N THR A 16 -64.87 -11.69 -20.15
CA THR A 16 -64.33 -12.89 -19.50
C THR A 16 -63.95 -13.99 -20.50
N PHE A 17 -62.94 -14.81 -20.19
CA PHE A 17 -63.05 -16.27 -20.31
C PHE A 17 -62.13 -16.96 -19.28
N CYS A 18 -62.48 -18.19 -18.89
CA CYS A 18 -61.91 -18.89 -17.72
C CYS A 18 -61.28 -20.25 -18.06
N LEU A 19 -60.39 -20.73 -17.16
CA LEU A 19 -59.90 -22.11 -17.04
C LEU A 19 -58.99 -22.56 -18.23
N VAL A 20 -58.10 -23.56 -18.12
CA VAL A 20 -58.04 -24.77 -17.27
C VAL A 20 -56.69 -24.90 -16.53
N SER A 21 -56.56 -25.90 -15.66
CA SER A 21 -55.65 -26.00 -14.51
C SER A 21 -54.51 -27.04 -14.60
N LEU A 22 -53.33 -26.69 -14.03
CA LEU A 22 -52.42 -27.54 -13.24
C LEU A 22 -51.70 -28.75 -13.91
N PRO A 23 -50.67 -29.37 -13.27
CA PRO A 23 -49.68 -28.87 -12.28
C PRO A 23 -48.20 -29.22 -12.65
N LEU A 24 -47.21 -28.71 -11.89
CA LEU A 24 -46.19 -29.52 -11.13
C LEU A 24 -45.00 -28.71 -10.55
N THR A 25 -44.51 -29.18 -9.39
CA THR A 25 -43.15 -29.04 -8.79
C THR A 25 -42.40 -27.69 -8.80
N ALA A 26 -42.63 -26.93 -7.73
CA ALA A 26 -41.65 -26.37 -6.79
C ALA A 26 -40.15 -26.25 -7.16
N CYS A 27 -39.60 -25.06 -6.92
CA CYS A 27 -38.52 -24.89 -5.92
C CYS A 27 -38.56 -23.52 -5.24
N ASN A 28 -38.02 -23.43 -4.02
CA ASN A 28 -38.24 -22.32 -3.08
C ASN A 28 -37.70 -20.97 -3.56
N GLY A 29 -38.49 -19.91 -3.39
CA GLY A 29 -38.01 -18.54 -3.47
C GLY A 29 -37.17 -18.18 -2.22
N LEU A 30 -35.89 -17.88 -2.40
CA LEU A 30 -35.02 -17.33 -1.36
C LEU A 30 -35.15 -15.79 -1.30
N SER A 31 -35.16 -15.25 -0.09
CA SER A 31 -35.42 -13.83 0.16
C SER A 31 -34.22 -12.94 -0.16
N LEU A 32 -34.29 -12.19 -1.26
CA LEU A 32 -33.45 -10.99 -1.49
C LEU A 32 -33.97 -9.80 -0.67
N GLY A 33 -34.08 -10.01 0.64
CA GLY A 33 -34.72 -9.13 1.61
C GLY A 33 -33.78 -8.26 2.44
N GLN A 34 -32.58 -7.94 1.94
CA GLN A 34 -31.67 -6.96 2.57
C GLN A 34 -30.65 -6.40 1.56
N ILE A 35 -31.10 -5.49 0.69
CA ILE A 35 -30.19 -4.52 0.09
C ILE A 35 -29.81 -3.53 1.21
N GLY A 36 -28.70 -3.81 1.88
CA GLY A 36 -28.06 -2.85 2.78
C GLY A 36 -27.82 -1.55 2.01
N GLN A 37 -28.17 -0.41 2.61
CA GLN A 37 -28.13 0.88 1.92
C GLN A 37 -26.72 1.17 1.41
N ILE A 38 -26.56 1.22 0.09
CA ILE A 38 -25.33 1.71 -0.53
C ILE A 38 -25.21 3.18 -0.14
N GLY A 39 -24.21 3.50 0.69
CA GLY A 39 -24.02 4.85 1.22
C GLY A 39 -23.78 5.85 0.09
N GLN A 40 -24.77 6.72 -0.15
CA GLN A 40 -24.62 7.83 -1.08
C GLN A 40 -23.65 8.87 -0.52
N THR A 41 -22.37 8.78 -0.90
CA THR A 41 -21.37 9.83 -0.60
C THR A 41 -20.25 9.87 -1.65
N ASP A 42 -20.62 10.02 -2.93
CA ASP A 42 -19.72 10.62 -3.93
C ASP A 42 -20.55 11.23 -5.07
N SER A 43 -20.46 12.55 -5.30
CA SER A 43 -21.35 13.28 -6.20
C SER A 43 -20.86 13.27 -7.67
N GLY A 44 -20.43 12.11 -8.14
CA GLY A 44 -19.88 11.89 -9.48
C GLY A 44 -20.89 11.31 -10.48
N ILE A 45 -20.73 11.66 -11.76
CA ILE A 45 -21.42 10.99 -12.88
C ILE A 45 -20.98 9.52 -12.97
N TYR A 46 -19.76 9.21 -12.54
CA TYR A 46 -19.12 7.90 -12.65
C TYR A 46 -18.87 7.29 -11.27
N GLY A 47 -19.16 5.99 -11.12
CA GLY A 47 -18.99 5.25 -9.88
C GLY A 47 -18.53 3.80 -10.07
N LEU A 48 -18.18 3.16 -8.96
CA LEU A 48 -17.82 1.74 -8.89
C LEU A 48 -19.06 0.89 -8.54
N PRO A 49 -19.16 -0.37 -9.01
CA PRO A 49 -18.11 -1.15 -9.66
C PRO A 49 -17.83 -0.78 -11.12
N LEU A 50 -16.63 -1.17 -11.57
CA LEU A 50 -16.15 -1.14 -12.95
C LEU A 50 -15.70 -2.56 -13.34
N LYS A 51 -15.98 -2.99 -14.58
CA LYS A 51 -15.42 -4.21 -15.18
C LYS A 51 -14.85 -3.89 -16.56
N LEU A 52 -13.75 -4.55 -16.94
CA LEU A 52 -13.31 -4.69 -18.33
C LEU A 52 -13.41 -6.17 -18.70
N ILE A 53 -14.26 -6.46 -19.68
CA ILE A 53 -14.66 -7.79 -20.10
C ILE A 53 -14.14 -8.03 -21.52
N HIS A 54 -13.56 -9.20 -21.75
CA HIS A 54 -13.33 -9.74 -23.08
C HIS A 54 -14.56 -10.59 -23.43
N GLU A 55 -15.44 -10.07 -24.27
CA GLU A 55 -16.69 -10.70 -24.72
C GLU A 55 -16.47 -11.41 -26.06
N GLY A 56 -16.85 -12.69 -26.16
CA GLY A 56 -16.60 -13.52 -27.34
C GLY A 56 -17.75 -13.52 -28.34
N GLU A 57 -17.50 -13.19 -29.61
CA GLU A 57 -18.44 -13.47 -30.69
C GLU A 57 -18.50 -14.98 -31.00
N CYS A 58 -19.55 -15.45 -31.68
CA CYS A 58 -19.68 -16.83 -32.19
C CYS A 58 -19.45 -17.99 -31.19
N GLN A 59 -19.98 -17.91 -29.96
CA GLN A 59 -19.77 -18.91 -28.90
C GLN A 59 -18.33 -18.98 -28.34
N MET A 60 -17.44 -18.05 -28.69
CA MET A 60 -16.16 -17.91 -27.97
C MET A 60 -16.42 -17.59 -26.48
N PRO A 61 -15.62 -18.15 -25.54
CA PRO A 61 -15.79 -17.88 -24.12
C PRO A 61 -15.56 -16.40 -23.81
N SER A 62 -16.39 -15.84 -22.93
CA SER A 62 -16.26 -14.48 -22.43
C SER A 62 -15.68 -14.50 -21.01
N TYR A 63 -14.74 -13.60 -20.70
CA TYR A 63 -14.13 -13.51 -19.36
C TYR A 63 -13.93 -12.07 -18.89
N THR A 64 -13.99 -11.88 -17.57
CA THR A 64 -13.63 -10.61 -16.95
C THR A 64 -12.10 -10.53 -16.87
N ARG A 65 -11.50 -9.55 -17.55
CA ARG A 65 -10.06 -9.29 -17.49
C ARG A 65 -9.71 -8.46 -16.26
N TYR A 66 -10.53 -7.46 -15.96
CA TYR A 66 -10.41 -6.56 -14.80
C TYR A 66 -11.77 -6.31 -14.15
N GLU A 67 -11.81 -6.28 -12.81
CA GLU A 67 -12.96 -5.84 -12.02
C GLU A 67 -12.47 -4.99 -10.86
N VAL A 68 -13.06 -3.80 -10.67
CA VAL A 68 -12.91 -2.98 -9.47
C VAL A 68 -14.27 -2.91 -8.79
N LYS A 69 -14.38 -3.51 -7.61
CA LYS A 69 -15.61 -3.58 -6.82
C LYS A 69 -15.87 -2.27 -6.06
N ALA A 70 -17.09 -2.10 -5.55
CA ALA A 70 -17.50 -0.88 -4.84
C ALA A 70 -16.79 -0.66 -3.49
N ASP A 71 -16.17 -1.70 -2.94
CA ASP A 71 -15.32 -1.67 -1.73
C ASP A 71 -13.86 -1.28 -2.02
N GLY A 72 -13.48 -1.14 -3.29
CA GLY A 72 -12.09 -0.91 -3.71
C GLY A 72 -11.29 -2.17 -4.01
N THR A 73 -11.88 -3.37 -3.91
CA THR A 73 -11.20 -4.62 -4.31
C THR A 73 -11.01 -4.65 -5.82
N PHE A 74 -9.75 -4.69 -6.28
CA PHE A 74 -9.38 -4.88 -7.69
C PHE A 74 -8.98 -6.32 -7.93
N SER A 75 -9.75 -7.00 -8.77
CA SER A 75 -9.53 -8.36 -9.24
C SER A 75 -9.07 -8.33 -10.71
N PHE A 76 -8.09 -9.15 -11.06
CA PHE A 76 -7.54 -9.21 -12.42
C PHE A 76 -7.17 -10.64 -12.84
N ALA A 77 -7.35 -10.92 -14.13
CA ALA A 77 -6.89 -12.16 -14.74
C ALA A 77 -5.37 -12.10 -15.00
N GLU A 78 -4.67 -13.22 -14.81
CA GLU A 78 -3.47 -13.47 -15.60
C GLU A 78 -3.87 -13.76 -17.04
N VAL A 79 -3.08 -13.24 -18.00
CA VAL A 79 -3.39 -13.43 -19.42
C VAL A 79 -2.93 -14.85 -19.77
N PRO A 80 -3.82 -15.76 -20.16
CA PRO A 80 -3.43 -17.13 -20.46
C PRO A 80 -2.57 -17.14 -21.74
N ALA A 81 -1.64 -18.09 -21.82
CA ALA A 81 -0.57 -18.05 -22.81
C ALA A 81 -1.12 -18.08 -24.27
N PRO A 82 -0.50 -17.37 -25.23
CA PRO A 82 -0.97 -17.34 -26.62
C PRO A 82 -1.13 -18.74 -27.22
N GLY A 83 -2.37 -19.13 -27.52
CA GLY A 83 -2.74 -20.46 -28.05
C GLY A 83 -3.54 -21.36 -27.10
N SER A 84 -3.72 -20.98 -25.83
CA SER A 84 -4.55 -21.72 -24.86
C SER A 84 -6.05 -21.55 -25.12
N MET A 85 -6.72 -22.60 -25.63
CA MET A 85 -8.18 -22.66 -25.71
C MET A 85 -8.82 -23.09 -24.37
N GLU A 86 -8.54 -22.36 -23.30
CA GLU A 86 -9.16 -22.65 -22.00
C GLU A 86 -10.63 -22.21 -22.00
N THR A 87 -11.53 -23.18 -21.86
CA THR A 87 -12.99 -23.00 -21.85
C THR A 87 -13.53 -22.54 -20.49
N THR A 88 -12.65 -22.14 -19.58
CA THR A 88 -12.98 -21.74 -18.20
C THR A 88 -12.39 -20.36 -17.91
N GLN A 89 -13.00 -19.64 -16.97
CA GLN A 89 -12.56 -18.30 -16.60
C GLN A 89 -11.16 -18.37 -15.95
N PRO A 90 -10.15 -17.60 -16.42
CA PRO A 90 -8.83 -17.58 -15.81
C PRO A 90 -8.89 -17.21 -14.32
N PRO A 91 -8.00 -17.77 -13.47
CA PRO A 91 -7.98 -17.47 -12.05
C PRO A 91 -7.75 -15.97 -11.81
N LEU A 92 -8.68 -15.34 -11.09
CA LEU A 92 -8.59 -13.93 -10.74
C LEU A 92 -7.72 -13.74 -9.49
N GLN A 93 -6.54 -13.16 -9.66
CA GLN A 93 -5.80 -12.58 -8.55
C GLN A 93 -6.53 -11.32 -8.07
N SER A 94 -6.36 -10.92 -6.81
CA SER A 94 -7.05 -9.75 -6.24
C SER A 94 -6.17 -8.99 -5.24
N ARG A 95 -6.26 -7.66 -5.26
CA ARG A 95 -5.67 -6.76 -4.26
C ARG A 95 -6.65 -5.65 -3.89
N MET A 96 -6.48 -5.04 -2.73
CA MET A 96 -7.17 -3.79 -2.42
C MET A 96 -6.52 -2.63 -3.21
N LEU A 97 -7.32 -1.70 -3.74
CA LEU A 97 -6.83 -0.42 -4.25
C LEU A 97 -6.69 0.57 -3.09
N SER A 98 -5.58 1.30 -3.07
CA SER A 98 -5.42 2.44 -2.16
C SER A 98 -6.47 3.52 -2.45
N ASN A 99 -6.84 4.35 -1.47
CA ASN A 99 -7.79 5.46 -1.67
C ASN A 99 -7.35 6.37 -2.84
N THR A 100 -6.04 6.55 -3.00
CA THR A 100 -5.39 7.16 -4.16
C THR A 100 -5.74 6.48 -5.48
N GLU A 101 -5.61 5.16 -5.59
CA GLU A 101 -5.81 4.43 -6.83
C GLU A 101 -7.29 4.47 -7.22
N GLN A 102 -8.19 4.37 -6.23
CA GLN A 102 -9.63 4.58 -6.40
C GLN A 102 -9.94 6.02 -6.85
N ASN A 103 -9.32 7.04 -6.25
CA ASN A 103 -9.54 8.45 -6.61
C ASN A 103 -8.95 8.79 -7.99
N LYS A 104 -7.79 8.23 -8.35
CA LYS A 104 -7.20 8.34 -9.69
C LYS A 104 -8.08 7.64 -10.73
N LEU A 105 -8.65 6.48 -10.42
CA LEU A 105 -9.63 5.80 -11.28
C LEU A 105 -10.93 6.61 -11.46
N LYS A 106 -11.53 7.12 -10.38
CA LYS A 106 -12.72 7.99 -10.43
C LYS A 106 -12.44 9.26 -11.25
N THR A 107 -11.27 9.87 -11.06
CA THR A 107 -10.83 11.06 -11.81
C THR A 107 -10.61 10.74 -13.28
N LEU A 108 -10.01 9.59 -13.60
CA LEU A 108 -9.83 9.12 -14.97
C LEU A 108 -11.18 8.86 -15.64
N LEU A 109 -12.09 8.09 -15.03
CA LEU A 109 -13.43 7.85 -15.58
C LEU A 109 -14.18 9.16 -15.87
N LYS A 110 -14.07 10.16 -14.98
CA LYS A 110 -14.64 11.50 -15.18
C LYS A 110 -13.92 12.34 -16.25
N LYS A 111 -12.60 12.18 -16.44
CA LYS A 111 -11.82 12.82 -17.52
C LYS A 111 -12.19 12.22 -18.89
N LEU A 112 -12.33 10.90 -18.95
CA LEU A 112 -12.59 10.15 -20.18
C LEU A 112 -14.03 10.30 -20.67
N ASP A 113 -15.00 10.41 -19.75
CA ASP A 113 -16.42 10.63 -20.01
C ASP A 113 -16.97 9.79 -21.18
N LEU A 114 -16.81 8.46 -21.09
CA LEU A 114 -17.23 7.50 -22.13
C LEU A 114 -18.72 7.65 -22.50
N ALA A 115 -19.58 8.05 -21.55
CA ALA A 115 -21.00 8.30 -21.79
C ALA A 115 -21.27 9.59 -22.58
N GLN A 116 -20.39 10.60 -22.51
CA GLN A 116 -20.45 11.77 -23.40
C GLN A 116 -19.82 11.46 -24.76
N LEU A 117 -18.68 10.75 -24.81
CA LEU A 117 -18.02 10.38 -26.05
C LEU A 117 -18.88 9.46 -26.92
N ALA A 118 -19.55 8.46 -26.33
CA ALA A 118 -20.44 7.53 -27.06
C ALA A 118 -21.64 8.23 -27.75
N LYS A 119 -21.99 9.47 -27.37
CA LYS A 119 -23.04 10.24 -28.07
C LYS A 119 -22.62 10.73 -29.46
N ALA A 120 -21.32 10.72 -29.76
CA ALA A 120 -20.78 11.06 -31.07
C ALA A 120 -20.60 9.83 -31.99
N ASP A 121 -20.78 8.62 -31.46
CA ASP A 121 -20.67 7.38 -32.22
C ASP A 121 -21.88 7.20 -33.15
N LYS A 122 -21.65 6.57 -34.30
CA LYS A 122 -22.69 6.39 -35.33
C LYS A 122 -23.15 4.95 -35.39
N VAL A 123 -24.46 4.70 -35.40
CA VAL A 123 -24.99 3.35 -35.66
C VAL A 123 -24.52 2.86 -37.03
N VAL A 124 -23.99 1.64 -37.09
CA VAL A 124 -23.63 0.98 -38.35
C VAL A 124 -24.93 0.73 -39.13
N PRO A 125 -25.10 1.22 -40.37
CA PRO A 125 -26.33 1.03 -41.13
C PRO A 125 -26.68 -0.44 -41.33
N GLU A 126 -27.96 -0.78 -41.24
CA GLU A 126 -28.45 -2.14 -41.48
C GLU A 126 -28.06 -2.61 -42.90
N GLY A 127 -27.60 -3.86 -43.01
CA GLY A 127 -27.06 -4.40 -44.27
C GLY A 127 -25.64 -3.95 -44.64
N SER A 128 -24.96 -3.13 -43.83
CA SER A 128 -23.54 -2.82 -44.04
C SER A 128 -22.69 -4.09 -44.04
N PRO A 129 -21.72 -4.26 -44.98
CA PRO A 129 -20.81 -5.40 -44.97
C PRO A 129 -20.08 -5.55 -43.63
N GLN A 130 -20.04 -6.78 -43.13
CA GLN A 130 -19.36 -7.18 -41.90
C GLN A 130 -18.55 -8.45 -42.20
N THR A 131 -17.39 -8.59 -41.56
CA THR A 131 -16.61 -9.83 -41.63
C THR A 131 -17.36 -10.97 -40.93
N ALA A 132 -17.32 -12.18 -41.49
CA ALA A 132 -17.82 -13.37 -40.81
C ALA A 132 -16.90 -13.83 -39.66
N ASP A 133 -15.68 -13.30 -39.60
CA ASP A 133 -14.62 -13.71 -38.66
C ASP A 133 -15.00 -13.42 -37.21
N CYS A 134 -15.00 -14.47 -36.41
CA CYS A 134 -15.29 -14.45 -34.98
C CYS A 134 -14.11 -13.88 -34.18
N ARG A 135 -14.41 -13.05 -33.18
CA ARG A 135 -13.41 -12.19 -32.51
C ARG A 135 -13.83 -11.87 -31.07
N THR A 136 -12.87 -11.37 -30.30
CA THR A 136 -13.11 -10.81 -28.97
C THR A 136 -13.43 -9.32 -29.06
N ILE A 137 -14.53 -8.92 -28.45
CA ILE A 137 -14.91 -7.52 -28.18
C ILE A 137 -14.39 -7.16 -26.78
N GLU A 138 -13.71 -6.03 -26.63
CA GLU A 138 -13.35 -5.51 -25.30
C GLU A 138 -14.41 -4.49 -24.85
N VAL A 139 -15.07 -4.78 -23.73
CA VAL A 139 -16.25 -4.07 -23.22
C VAL A 139 -16.00 -3.58 -21.80
N ALA A 140 -16.17 -2.29 -21.56
CA ALA A 140 -16.20 -1.73 -20.21
C ALA A 140 -17.65 -1.69 -19.69
N GLU A 141 -17.88 -2.13 -18.46
CA GLU A 141 -19.16 -2.00 -17.75
C GLU A 141 -18.95 -1.21 -16.47
N LEU A 142 -19.70 -0.13 -16.28
CA LEU A 142 -19.48 0.83 -15.18
C LEU A 142 -20.77 1.58 -14.80
N LEU A 143 -20.82 2.10 -13.58
CA LEU A 143 -21.96 2.92 -13.14
C LEU A 143 -21.87 4.33 -13.74
N VAL A 144 -22.89 4.71 -14.50
CA VAL A 144 -23.13 6.08 -15.00
C VAL A 144 -24.43 6.59 -14.37
N ASN A 145 -24.36 7.67 -13.60
CA ASN A 145 -25.47 8.21 -12.81
C ASN A 145 -26.18 7.13 -11.94
N GLY A 146 -25.40 6.22 -11.36
CA GLY A 146 -25.87 5.09 -10.56
C GLY A 146 -26.40 3.87 -11.35
N LYS A 147 -26.44 3.93 -12.69
CA LYS A 147 -26.90 2.82 -13.54
C LYS A 147 -25.74 2.14 -14.27
N ALA A 148 -25.66 0.81 -14.17
CA ALA A 148 -24.71 0.01 -14.94
C ALA A 148 -24.94 0.23 -16.45
N THR A 149 -23.88 0.62 -17.14
CA THR A 149 -23.86 0.96 -18.57
C THR A 149 -22.65 0.27 -19.22
N ARG A 150 -22.85 -0.30 -20.41
CA ARG A 150 -21.82 -1.03 -21.17
C ARG A 150 -21.32 -0.20 -22.35
N PHE A 151 -20.02 -0.30 -22.60
CA PHE A 151 -19.25 0.44 -23.60
C PHE A 151 -18.31 -0.53 -24.32
N ASP A 152 -18.69 -0.99 -25.51
CA ASP A 152 -17.78 -1.77 -26.37
C ASP A 152 -16.76 -0.87 -27.05
N SER A 153 -15.53 -1.34 -27.26
CA SER A 153 -14.45 -0.58 -27.93
C SER A 153 -14.33 -0.88 -29.42
N ASN A 154 -14.85 -2.03 -29.86
CA ASN A 154 -14.59 -2.60 -31.18
C ASN A 154 -15.75 -3.50 -31.69
N GLY A 155 -16.99 -3.30 -31.22
CA GLY A 155 -18.15 -4.10 -31.65
C GLY A 155 -18.57 -3.85 -33.10
N ARG A 156 -19.76 -4.34 -33.48
CA ARG A 156 -20.30 -4.24 -34.87
C ARG A 156 -21.47 -3.27 -35.02
N LYS A 157 -21.98 -2.72 -33.91
CA LYS A 157 -23.21 -1.92 -33.87
C LYS A 157 -22.95 -0.43 -34.00
N LEU A 158 -21.77 0.02 -33.62
CA LEU A 158 -21.36 1.42 -33.57
C LEU A 158 -20.04 1.63 -34.33
N ILE A 159 -19.92 2.79 -34.96
CA ILE A 159 -18.67 3.35 -35.48
C ILE A 159 -18.19 4.36 -34.46
N HIS A 160 -17.19 3.97 -33.68
CA HIS A 160 -16.66 4.79 -32.60
C HIS A 160 -15.80 5.95 -33.11
N THR A 161 -15.80 7.07 -32.37
CA THR A 161 -14.87 8.17 -32.62
C THR A 161 -13.44 7.83 -32.18
N GLN A 162 -12.42 8.44 -32.82
CA GLN A 162 -11.02 8.27 -32.41
C GLN A 162 -10.78 8.69 -30.94
N ALA A 163 -11.52 9.69 -30.45
CA ALA A 163 -11.48 10.12 -29.05
C ALA A 163 -12.01 9.03 -28.11
N TYR A 164 -13.12 8.38 -28.47
CA TYR A 164 -13.67 7.24 -27.71
C TYR A 164 -12.71 6.04 -27.70
N SER A 165 -12.14 5.66 -28.85
CA SER A 165 -11.16 4.57 -28.92
C SER A 165 -9.88 4.88 -28.13
N ALA A 166 -9.43 6.13 -28.12
CA ALA A 166 -8.33 6.58 -27.27
C ALA A 166 -8.68 6.53 -25.78
N ALA A 167 -9.90 6.90 -25.40
CA ALA A 167 -10.38 6.83 -24.02
C ALA A 167 -10.49 5.40 -23.49
N MET A 168 -11.07 4.48 -24.28
CA MET A 168 -11.09 3.04 -23.94
C MET A 168 -9.67 2.48 -23.78
N LYS A 169 -8.74 2.89 -24.65
CA LYS A 169 -7.32 2.52 -24.54
C LYS A 169 -6.69 3.08 -23.25
N GLU A 170 -6.88 4.36 -22.93
CA GLU A 170 -6.32 4.98 -21.71
C GLU A 170 -6.87 4.33 -20.43
N LEU A 171 -8.17 3.98 -20.40
CA LEU A 171 -8.78 3.24 -19.30
C LEU A 171 -8.13 1.86 -19.12
N ARG A 172 -7.89 1.12 -20.21
CA ARG A 172 -7.23 -0.18 -20.16
C ARG A 172 -5.77 -0.06 -19.71
N GLU A 173 -5.01 0.87 -20.27
CA GLU A 173 -3.60 1.07 -19.91
C GLU A 173 -3.46 1.47 -18.42
N PHE A 174 -4.42 2.19 -17.85
CA PHE A 174 -4.49 2.45 -16.41
C PHE A 174 -4.79 1.19 -15.58
N LEU A 175 -5.69 0.31 -16.03
CA LEU A 175 -5.97 -0.97 -15.35
C LEU A 175 -4.81 -1.97 -15.47
N ASP A 176 -4.16 -2.03 -16.64
CA ASP A 176 -2.90 -2.76 -16.85
C ASP A 176 -1.79 -2.21 -15.91
N ALA A 177 -1.73 -0.90 -15.70
CA ALA A 177 -0.79 -0.28 -14.76
C ALA A 177 -1.12 -0.57 -13.27
N LEU A 178 -2.40 -0.65 -12.89
CA LEU A 178 -2.82 -1.08 -11.53
C LEU A 178 -2.52 -2.56 -11.25
N LYS A 179 -2.50 -3.40 -12.28
CA LYS A 179 -2.02 -4.78 -12.18
C LYS A 179 -0.51 -4.84 -11.93
N ASN A 180 0.26 -4.02 -12.65
CA ASN A 180 1.72 -4.05 -12.60
C ASN A 180 2.35 -3.20 -11.48
N ASN A 181 1.60 -2.30 -10.84
CA ASN A 181 2.02 -1.55 -9.65
C ASN A 181 1.04 -1.74 -8.48
N PRO A 182 1.49 -2.27 -7.32
CA PRO A 182 0.82 -2.04 -6.04
C PRO A 182 1.30 -0.71 -5.44
N THR A 183 0.51 0.37 -5.54
CA THR A 183 0.98 1.75 -5.28
C THR A 183 0.22 2.53 -4.21
N PRO A 184 0.93 3.06 -3.20
CA PRO A 184 0.49 4.19 -2.38
C PRO A 184 1.06 5.54 -2.90
N ASP A 185 0.13 6.45 -3.21
CA ASP A 185 0.20 7.82 -3.75
C ASP A 185 1.49 8.65 -3.92
N PRO A 186 1.65 9.24 -5.13
CA PRO A 186 2.25 10.57 -5.32
C PRO A 186 1.36 11.58 -6.07
N SER A 187 1.42 12.87 -5.66
CA SER A 187 1.25 14.13 -6.45
C SER A 187 1.27 15.36 -5.50
N PRO A 188 1.79 16.56 -5.88
CA PRO A 188 1.37 17.32 -7.07
C PRO A 188 2.35 17.33 -8.26
N SER A 189 1.78 17.57 -9.44
CA SER A 189 2.48 17.87 -10.71
C SER A 189 2.60 19.40 -10.93
N PRO A 190 3.31 19.91 -11.97
CA PRO A 190 4.19 19.21 -12.92
C PRO A 190 5.61 19.80 -12.99
N SER A 191 6.61 18.96 -13.20
CA SER A 191 7.93 19.35 -13.70
C SER A 191 8.56 18.16 -14.43
N VAL A 192 9.13 18.43 -15.61
CA VAL A 192 9.90 17.54 -16.50
C VAL A 192 10.25 16.17 -15.88
N GLN A 193 9.64 15.08 -16.38
CA GLN A 193 10.14 13.73 -16.10
C GLN A 193 11.57 13.62 -16.65
N PRO A 194 12.60 13.35 -15.81
CA PRO A 194 13.91 12.98 -16.31
C PRO A 194 13.81 11.61 -17.00
N ASN A 195 14.64 11.35 -18.00
CA ASN A 195 14.80 9.97 -18.48
C ASN A 195 15.35 9.12 -17.34
N LEU A 196 14.67 8.02 -17.01
CA LEU A 196 15.04 7.07 -15.93
C LEU A 196 16.45 6.46 -16.09
N SER A 197 17.10 6.65 -17.24
CA SER A 197 18.46 6.24 -17.56
C SER A 197 19.55 7.26 -17.25
N GLU A 198 19.24 8.56 -17.09
CA GLU A 198 20.27 9.62 -17.08
C GLU A 198 21.01 9.78 -15.74
N ALA A 199 20.37 9.42 -14.62
CA ALA A 199 20.94 9.52 -13.27
C ALA A 199 21.62 8.23 -12.77
N LEU A 200 21.57 7.14 -13.54
CA LEU A 200 22.02 5.80 -13.15
C LEU A 200 23.14 5.27 -14.08
N PRO A 201 24.06 4.42 -13.59
CA PRO A 201 24.15 3.90 -12.22
C PRO A 201 24.52 4.96 -11.18
N LEU A 202 24.12 4.70 -9.94
CA LEU A 202 24.51 5.45 -8.73
C LEU A 202 25.29 4.51 -7.82
N LYS A 203 26.56 4.80 -7.54
CA LYS A 203 27.44 4.07 -6.63
C LYS A 203 27.84 4.99 -5.46
N VAL A 204 27.79 4.49 -4.23
CA VAL A 204 28.24 5.19 -3.03
C VAL A 204 29.27 4.36 -2.28
N THR A 205 30.45 4.93 -2.07
CA THR A 205 31.58 4.25 -1.43
C THR A 205 32.10 5.03 -0.23
N GLY A 206 32.61 4.30 0.76
CA GLY A 206 33.52 4.84 1.77
C GLY A 206 34.96 4.57 1.33
N ASN A 207 35.70 5.62 0.99
CA ASN A 207 37.12 5.55 0.69
C ASN A 207 37.90 6.07 1.91
N GLY A 208 38.52 5.16 2.65
CA GLY A 208 39.33 5.48 3.82
C GLY A 208 40.71 6.00 3.45
N GLU A 209 41.09 7.13 4.04
CA GLU A 209 42.49 7.60 4.07
C GLU A 209 43.37 6.63 4.88
N CYS A 210 44.70 6.72 4.73
CA CYS A 210 45.66 5.91 5.51
C CYS A 210 45.44 4.39 5.40
N ASP A 211 45.39 3.86 4.17
CA ASP A 211 45.30 2.43 3.85
C ASP A 211 44.06 1.68 4.39
N MET A 212 43.06 2.41 4.89
CA MET A 212 41.77 1.88 5.33
C MET A 212 40.90 1.28 4.19
N GLY A 213 41.22 1.56 2.92
CA GLY A 213 40.64 0.90 1.73
C GLY A 213 39.34 1.51 1.17
N GLU A 214 38.76 0.86 0.15
CA GLU A 214 37.44 1.22 -0.42
C GLU A 214 36.37 0.18 -0.04
N GLN A 215 35.26 0.67 0.49
CA GLN A 215 34.08 -0.10 0.86
C GLN A 215 32.87 0.34 0.02
N LEU A 216 32.15 -0.61 -0.58
CA LEU A 216 30.87 -0.32 -1.23
C LEU A 216 29.77 -0.23 -0.18
N LEU A 217 29.08 0.92 -0.11
CA LEU A 217 27.96 1.12 0.81
C LEU A 217 26.64 0.82 0.11
N TYR A 218 26.44 1.45 -1.04
CA TYR A 218 25.21 1.39 -1.85
C TYR A 218 25.56 1.38 -3.35
N GLU A 219 24.82 0.63 -4.17
CA GLU A 219 24.88 0.70 -5.63
C GLU A 219 23.49 0.45 -6.21
N VAL A 220 23.03 1.34 -7.10
CA VAL A 220 21.80 1.16 -7.89
C VAL A 220 22.19 1.13 -9.36
N LEU A 221 21.98 -0.03 -9.99
CA LEU A 221 22.27 -0.27 -11.39
C LEU A 221 21.10 0.19 -12.29
N PRO A 222 21.33 0.34 -13.62
CA PRO A 222 20.24 0.47 -14.58
C PRO A 222 19.21 -0.67 -14.40
N ALA A 223 17.94 -0.38 -14.67
CA ALA A 223 16.77 -1.20 -14.32
C ALA A 223 16.52 -1.38 -12.80
N GLY A 224 17.22 -0.65 -11.92
CA GLY A 224 16.85 -0.51 -10.50
C GLY A 224 17.27 -1.67 -9.60
N LEU A 225 18.25 -2.48 -10.00
CA LEU A 225 18.84 -3.48 -9.11
C LEU A 225 19.70 -2.76 -8.07
N PHE A 226 19.31 -2.85 -6.80
CA PHE A 226 19.95 -2.20 -5.65
C PHE A 226 20.78 -3.20 -4.85
N ARG A 227 22.01 -2.81 -4.55
CA ARG A 227 22.98 -3.57 -3.76
C ARG A 227 23.41 -2.71 -2.58
N PHE A 228 23.43 -3.29 -1.39
CA PHE A 228 23.79 -2.59 -0.16
C PHE A 228 24.48 -3.53 0.82
N GLN A 229 25.38 -3.00 1.65
CA GLN A 229 25.99 -3.78 2.73
C GLN A 229 24.99 -3.90 3.89
N ALA A 230 24.61 -5.13 4.25
CA ALA A 230 23.58 -5.40 5.25
C ALA A 230 24.08 -5.43 6.71
N ASP A 231 25.39 -5.42 6.93
CA ASP A 231 25.97 -5.26 8.27
C ASP A 231 27.05 -4.18 8.23
N PRO A 232 26.83 -3.00 8.85
CA PRO A 232 27.82 -1.92 8.90
C PRO A 232 29.00 -2.23 9.84
N ASN A 233 28.89 -3.26 10.69
CA ASN A 233 29.94 -3.69 11.62
C ASN A 233 30.74 -4.91 11.10
N ALA A 234 30.35 -5.51 9.97
CA ALA A 234 31.09 -6.60 9.35
C ALA A 234 32.52 -6.14 9.04
N SER A 235 33.51 -6.79 9.65
CA SER A 235 34.91 -6.35 9.65
C SER A 235 35.51 -6.43 8.24
N VAL A 236 35.66 -5.28 7.58
CA VAL A 236 36.22 -5.18 6.23
C VAL A 236 37.76 -5.20 6.30
N THR A 237 38.37 -6.29 5.85
CA THR A 237 39.82 -6.32 5.60
C THR A 237 40.14 -5.47 4.37
N PRO A 238 41.12 -4.55 4.41
CA PRO A 238 41.55 -3.81 3.22
C PRO A 238 41.95 -4.75 2.08
N GLY A 239 41.33 -4.60 0.91
CA GLY A 239 41.53 -5.48 -0.25
C GLY A 239 40.87 -6.87 -0.15
N GLY A 240 40.13 -7.17 0.93
CA GLY A 240 39.39 -8.42 1.09
C GLY A 240 38.08 -8.47 0.27
N PRO A 241 37.54 -9.67 -0.01
CA PRO A 241 36.24 -9.81 -0.65
C PRO A 241 35.13 -9.25 0.25
N GLN A 242 34.26 -8.40 -0.31
CA GLN A 242 33.16 -7.75 0.42
C GLN A 242 32.05 -8.76 0.76
N THR A 243 32.16 -9.38 1.93
CA THR A 243 31.12 -10.22 2.52
C THR A 243 29.96 -9.37 3.04
N GLY A 244 28.72 -9.84 2.86
CA GLY A 244 27.52 -9.17 3.39
C GLY A 244 26.83 -8.14 2.48
N LEU A 245 27.26 -8.00 1.21
CA LEU A 245 26.44 -7.31 0.20
C LEU A 245 25.16 -8.09 -0.09
N GLN A 246 24.00 -7.48 0.16
CA GLN A 246 22.71 -7.98 -0.30
C GLN A 246 22.29 -7.29 -1.60
N THR A 247 21.59 -8.04 -2.45
CA THR A 247 20.99 -7.54 -3.70
C THR A 247 19.46 -7.64 -3.61
N ARG A 248 18.76 -6.60 -4.05
CA ARG A 248 17.30 -6.54 -4.18
C ARG A 248 16.91 -5.77 -5.44
N GLN A 249 15.71 -6.04 -5.94
CA GLN A 249 15.09 -5.22 -6.98
C GLN A 249 14.36 -4.06 -6.28
N LEU A 250 14.65 -2.81 -6.65
CA LEU A 250 13.80 -1.69 -6.23
C LEU A 250 12.46 -1.79 -6.93
N THR A 251 11.40 -1.44 -6.22
CA THR A 251 10.08 -1.20 -6.82
C THR A 251 10.12 0.01 -7.75
N SER A 252 9.19 0.10 -8.70
CA SER A 252 9.02 1.25 -9.59
C SER A 252 8.91 2.57 -8.82
N GLN A 253 8.27 2.54 -7.65
CA GLN A 253 8.14 3.68 -6.75
C GLN A 253 9.49 4.09 -6.13
N GLU A 254 10.21 3.17 -5.51
CA GLU A 254 11.52 3.47 -4.90
C GLU A 254 12.55 3.96 -5.92
N LEU A 255 12.53 3.39 -7.12
CA LEU A 255 13.37 3.83 -8.23
C LEU A 255 12.98 5.25 -8.70
N SER A 256 11.68 5.57 -8.73
CA SER A 256 11.20 6.91 -9.07
C SER A 256 11.48 7.93 -7.97
N GLU A 257 11.33 7.57 -6.69
CA GLU A 257 11.67 8.43 -5.55
C GLU A 257 13.16 8.79 -5.55
N LEU A 258 14.03 7.80 -5.76
CA LEU A 258 15.48 8.00 -5.85
C LEU A 258 15.88 8.86 -7.06
N THR A 259 15.34 8.60 -8.24
CA THR A 259 15.68 9.37 -9.46
C THR A 259 15.14 10.79 -9.41
N ASN A 260 13.93 11.00 -8.88
CA ASN A 260 13.38 12.33 -8.61
C ASN A 260 14.23 13.08 -7.58
N LEU A 261 14.68 12.42 -6.51
CA LEU A 261 15.58 13.01 -5.51
C LEU A 261 16.91 13.45 -6.15
N VAL A 262 17.58 12.60 -6.91
CA VAL A 262 18.85 12.97 -7.58
C VAL A 262 18.66 14.17 -8.53
N ALA A 263 17.53 14.25 -9.23
CA ALA A 263 17.18 15.39 -10.08
C ALA A 263 16.82 16.67 -9.28
N GLU A 264 16.14 16.55 -8.15
CA GLU A 264 15.82 17.66 -7.23
C GLU A 264 17.09 18.30 -6.67
N LEU A 265 18.04 17.47 -6.22
CA LEU A 265 19.27 17.87 -5.54
C LEU A 265 20.23 18.70 -6.40
N LYS A 266 20.15 18.61 -7.74
CA LYS A 266 20.93 19.44 -8.70
C LYS A 266 22.42 19.49 -8.37
N LEU A 267 22.99 18.33 -8.02
CA LEU A 267 24.34 18.20 -7.44
C LEU A 267 25.44 18.87 -8.29
N GLU A 268 25.34 18.84 -9.61
CA GLU A 268 26.25 19.56 -10.52
C GLU A 268 26.30 21.08 -10.23
N LYS A 269 25.13 21.72 -10.05
CA LYS A 269 25.04 23.15 -9.77
C LYS A 269 25.63 23.47 -8.39
N LEU A 270 25.25 22.70 -7.37
CA LEU A 270 25.78 22.87 -6.01
C LEU A 270 27.30 22.58 -5.96
N ARG A 271 27.82 21.70 -6.84
CA ARG A 271 29.25 21.44 -6.98
C ARG A 271 29.99 22.63 -7.57
N ALA A 272 29.43 23.32 -8.56
CA ALA A 272 30.02 24.53 -9.13
C ALA A 272 30.17 25.70 -8.14
N GLU A 273 29.40 25.67 -7.03
CA GLU A 273 29.52 26.63 -5.91
C GLU A 273 30.65 26.28 -4.93
N SER A 274 31.27 25.10 -5.05
CA SER A 274 32.37 24.63 -4.19
C SER A 274 33.71 25.22 -4.62
N LYS A 275 34.48 25.76 -3.66
CA LYS A 275 35.81 26.36 -3.95
C LYS A 275 36.91 25.31 -3.80
N PRO A 276 37.90 25.23 -4.69
CA PRO A 276 39.07 24.38 -4.45
C PRO A 276 39.81 24.84 -3.19
N VAL A 277 40.38 23.90 -2.44
CA VAL A 277 41.29 24.20 -1.34
C VAL A 277 42.70 24.43 -1.92
N PRO A 278 43.42 25.51 -1.55
CA PRO A 278 44.80 25.73 -1.97
C PRO A 278 45.73 24.57 -1.58
N GLU A 279 46.72 24.26 -2.41
CA GLU A 279 47.64 23.13 -2.19
C GLU A 279 48.54 23.31 -0.96
N ASP A 280 48.75 24.56 -0.54
CA ASP A 280 49.50 24.99 0.65
C ASP A 280 48.63 25.12 1.91
N ALA A 281 47.30 24.95 1.81
CA ALA A 281 46.41 25.11 2.96
C ALA A 281 46.59 23.97 3.98
N PRO A 282 46.69 24.28 5.29
CA PRO A 282 46.99 23.28 6.32
C PRO A 282 45.90 22.22 6.44
N GLN A 283 46.28 20.96 6.29
CA GLN A 283 45.42 19.77 6.38
C GLN A 283 45.64 19.04 7.71
N THR A 284 44.57 18.59 8.38
CA THR A 284 44.75 17.73 9.57
C THR A 284 45.23 16.34 9.16
N LEU A 285 46.22 15.78 9.86
CA LEU A 285 46.76 14.44 9.57
C LEU A 285 45.83 13.29 10.00
N GLU A 286 44.60 13.61 10.40
CA GLU A 286 43.58 12.66 10.86
C GLU A 286 42.97 11.89 9.69
N CYS A 287 43.26 10.59 9.64
CA CYS A 287 42.67 9.63 8.71
C CYS A 287 41.14 9.60 8.84
N ARG A 288 40.41 9.70 7.73
CA ARG A 288 38.93 9.64 7.68
C ARG A 288 38.43 8.76 6.55
N THR A 289 37.20 8.29 6.67
CA THR A 289 36.45 7.73 5.53
C THR A 289 35.78 8.87 4.76
N ILE A 290 36.23 9.12 3.53
CA ILE A 290 35.58 10.03 2.59
C ILE A 290 34.41 9.28 1.95
N LYS A 291 33.18 9.81 2.05
CA LYS A 291 32.03 9.24 1.35
C LYS A 291 31.90 9.85 -0.05
N ASN A 292 32.07 9.03 -1.08
CA ASN A 292 31.99 9.40 -2.48
C ASN A 292 30.69 8.89 -3.11
N PHE A 293 30.04 9.73 -3.91
CA PHE A 293 28.85 9.42 -4.67
C PHE A 293 29.18 9.56 -6.16
N SER A 294 29.23 8.45 -6.89
CA SER A 294 29.42 8.44 -8.35
C SER A 294 28.08 8.21 -9.03
N LEU A 295 27.64 9.16 -9.85
CA LEU A 295 26.36 9.12 -10.56
C LEU A 295 26.51 9.58 -12.01
N ARG A 296 25.61 9.13 -12.88
CA ARG A 296 25.59 9.56 -14.28
C ARG A 296 25.01 10.96 -14.41
N VAL A 297 25.61 11.78 -15.27
CA VAL A 297 25.14 13.10 -15.67
C VAL A 297 25.25 13.18 -17.20
N GLY A 298 24.12 13.00 -17.89
CA GLY A 298 24.10 12.85 -19.34
C GLY A 298 24.83 11.58 -19.80
N ASN A 299 26.02 11.72 -20.39
CA ASN A 299 26.84 10.59 -20.85
C ASN A 299 28.08 10.30 -20.00
N GLU A 300 28.38 11.11 -18.98
CA GLU A 300 29.55 10.95 -18.12
C GLU A 300 29.17 10.46 -16.73
N THR A 301 30.06 9.73 -16.06
CA THR A 301 29.95 9.45 -14.63
C THR A 301 30.75 10.50 -13.86
N LYS A 302 30.10 11.23 -12.97
CA LYS A 302 30.72 12.25 -12.13
C LYS A 302 30.69 11.84 -10.66
N THR A 303 31.75 12.19 -9.94
CA THR A 303 31.95 11.81 -8.53
C THR A 303 31.93 13.03 -7.61
N TYR A 304 31.17 12.91 -6.53
CA TYR A 304 30.84 13.96 -5.57
C TYR A 304 31.27 13.50 -4.17
N ASP A 305 32.09 14.28 -3.47
CA ASP A 305 32.64 13.93 -2.16
C ASP A 305 31.93 14.68 -1.02
N LEU A 306 31.40 13.99 0.00
CA LEU A 306 30.67 14.65 1.10
C LEU A 306 31.59 15.39 2.07
N ASN A 307 32.80 14.85 2.29
CA ASN A 307 33.71 15.23 3.36
C ASN A 307 35.20 15.12 2.97
N GLY A 308 35.50 15.16 1.67
CA GLY A 308 36.88 15.22 1.18
C GLY A 308 37.53 16.59 1.38
N ARG A 309 38.83 16.64 1.11
CA ARG A 309 39.71 17.78 1.43
C ARG A 309 39.99 18.72 0.26
N LYS A 310 39.70 18.29 -0.97
CA LYS A 310 40.06 19.03 -2.20
C LYS A 310 39.21 20.29 -2.42
N PHE A 311 38.06 20.40 -1.77
CA PHE A 311 37.11 21.48 -1.95
C PHE A 311 36.46 21.93 -0.63
N VAL A 312 36.28 23.25 -0.48
CA VAL A 312 35.37 23.84 0.50
C VAL A 312 33.97 23.85 -0.11
N HIS A 313 33.18 22.84 0.26
CA HIS A 313 31.79 22.67 -0.16
C HIS A 313 30.83 23.57 0.63
N THR A 314 29.78 24.08 -0.03
CA THR A 314 28.70 24.82 0.62
C THR A 314 27.86 23.93 1.53
N GLU A 315 27.16 24.52 2.50
CA GLU A 315 26.26 23.76 3.39
C GLU A 315 25.12 23.11 2.58
N ALA A 316 24.56 23.81 1.60
CA ALA A 316 23.55 23.29 0.69
C ALA A 316 24.01 22.03 -0.05
N TYR A 317 25.25 22.00 -0.54
CA TYR A 317 25.85 20.81 -1.16
C TYR A 317 25.97 19.63 -0.18
N ARG A 318 26.44 19.88 1.05
CA ARG A 318 26.57 18.83 2.08
C ARG A 318 25.21 18.28 2.47
N ASN A 319 24.23 19.15 2.71
CA ASN A 319 22.87 18.77 3.06
C ASN A 319 22.18 18.00 1.91
N ALA A 320 22.47 18.33 0.65
CA ALA A 320 22.02 17.56 -0.52
C ALA A 320 22.55 16.12 -0.52
N LEU A 321 23.85 15.92 -0.33
CA LEU A 321 24.44 14.58 -0.25
C LEU A 321 23.98 13.80 0.99
N ILE A 322 23.77 14.47 2.14
CA ILE A 322 23.18 13.85 3.34
C ILE A 322 21.73 13.39 3.09
N LYS A 323 20.92 14.17 2.36
CA LYS A 323 19.56 13.77 1.96
C LYS A 323 19.57 12.51 1.09
N LEU A 324 20.50 12.41 0.14
CA LEU A 324 20.68 11.23 -0.71
C LEU A 324 21.14 10.00 0.09
N ASP A 325 22.15 10.15 0.95
CA ASP A 325 22.66 9.09 1.83
C ASP A 325 21.58 8.54 2.77
N THR A 326 20.78 9.43 3.35
CA THR A 326 19.68 9.08 4.25
C THR A 326 18.58 8.31 3.51
N HIS A 327 18.26 8.68 2.27
CA HIS A 327 17.30 7.95 1.45
C HIS A 327 17.81 6.55 1.06
N LEU A 328 19.05 6.43 0.59
CA LEU A 328 19.67 5.13 0.27
C LEU A 328 19.77 4.22 1.51
N LYS A 329 20.10 4.77 2.67
CA LYS A 329 20.05 4.04 3.94
C LYS A 329 18.63 3.58 4.29
N THR A 330 17.63 4.44 4.12
CA THR A 330 16.22 4.08 4.38
C THR A 330 15.74 2.96 3.47
N LEU A 331 16.17 2.94 2.19
CA LEU A 331 15.95 1.82 1.28
C LEU A 331 16.66 0.55 1.77
N ALA A 332 17.94 0.63 2.17
CA ALA A 332 18.68 -0.52 2.71
C ALA A 332 18.01 -1.10 3.98
N ASP A 333 17.69 -0.24 4.95
CA ASP A 333 17.00 -0.61 6.19
C ASP A 333 15.63 -1.26 5.88
N ARG A 334 14.86 -0.74 4.92
CA ARG A 334 13.60 -1.35 4.46
C ARG A 334 13.84 -2.74 3.86
N HIS A 335 14.75 -2.85 2.90
CA HIS A 335 15.03 -4.06 2.13
C HIS A 335 15.73 -5.17 2.93
N GLN A 336 16.45 -4.81 4.00
CA GLN A 336 16.98 -5.73 5.01
C GLN A 336 15.89 -6.32 5.93
N ASN A 337 14.75 -5.63 6.06
CA ASN A 337 13.63 -6.05 6.89
C ASN A 337 12.48 -6.70 6.09
N VAL A 338 12.55 -6.75 4.74
CA VAL A 338 11.62 -7.54 3.91
C VAL A 338 11.73 -9.02 4.30
N GLY A 339 10.61 -9.61 4.73
CA GLY A 339 10.55 -10.97 5.28
C GLY A 339 10.50 -11.03 6.81
N LYS A 340 10.79 -9.92 7.52
CA LYS A 340 10.43 -9.78 8.93
C LYS A 340 8.96 -9.38 9.06
N LYS A 341 8.32 -9.86 10.12
CA LYS A 341 6.90 -9.60 10.42
C LYS A 341 6.70 -8.12 10.75
N LEU A 342 5.84 -7.43 9.99
CA LEU A 342 5.57 -6.01 10.17
C LEU A 342 4.45 -5.78 11.18
N TYR A 343 4.76 -5.05 12.23
CA TYR A 343 3.81 -4.60 13.26
C TYR A 343 3.19 -3.28 12.82
N THR A 344 1.87 -3.24 12.82
CA THR A 344 1.06 -2.05 12.51
C THR A 344 0.22 -1.68 13.72
N LEU A 345 -0.13 -0.41 13.85
CA LEU A 345 -1.13 0.02 14.83
C LEU A 345 -2.54 -0.43 14.38
N PRO A 346 -3.49 -0.69 15.30
CA PRO A 346 -3.44 -0.40 16.74
C PRO A 346 -2.53 -1.30 17.59
N LEU A 347 -2.14 -0.78 18.75
CA LEU A 347 -1.48 -1.50 19.84
C LEU A 347 -2.32 -1.27 21.11
N LYS A 348 -2.67 -2.34 21.83
CA LYS A 348 -3.42 -2.25 23.08
C LYS A 348 -2.82 -3.16 24.14
N VAL A 349 -2.76 -2.69 25.38
CA VAL A 349 -2.25 -3.42 26.56
C VAL A 349 -3.37 -3.45 27.58
N ASN A 350 -3.93 -4.63 27.80
CA ASN A 350 -4.93 -4.88 28.82
C ASN A 350 -4.29 -5.50 30.06
N VAL A 351 -4.92 -5.26 31.20
CA VAL A 351 -4.67 -5.92 32.47
C VAL A 351 -5.95 -6.69 32.79
N GLU A 352 -5.88 -8.01 32.88
CA GLU A 352 -7.02 -8.88 33.15
C GLU A 352 -6.89 -9.52 34.54
N GLY A 353 -7.83 -9.23 35.43
CA GLY A 353 -7.79 -9.67 36.83
C GLY A 353 -8.47 -11.02 37.07
N GLU A 354 -7.77 -11.93 37.74
CA GLU A 354 -8.35 -13.17 38.25
C GLU A 354 -9.12 -12.94 39.57
N CYS A 355 -10.02 -13.88 39.93
CA CYS A 355 -10.78 -13.87 41.19
C CYS A 355 -11.68 -12.64 41.45
N GLY A 356 -11.97 -11.80 40.45
CA GLY A 356 -12.68 -10.54 40.66
C GLY A 356 -11.76 -9.36 40.99
N LEU A 357 -10.43 -9.51 40.83
CA LEU A 357 -9.57 -8.36 40.54
C LEU A 357 -10.07 -7.68 39.26
N GLU A 358 -9.93 -6.37 39.17
CA GLU A 358 -10.48 -5.62 38.05
C GLU A 358 -9.72 -5.86 36.75
N SER A 359 -10.43 -5.72 35.63
CA SER A 359 -9.90 -5.84 34.28
C SER A 359 -10.10 -4.54 33.51
N PHE A 360 -9.02 -3.98 32.96
CA PHE A 360 -9.03 -2.66 32.32
C PHE A 360 -7.95 -2.56 31.22
N THR A 361 -8.01 -1.53 30.40
CA THR A 361 -7.00 -1.24 29.39
C THR A 361 -5.98 -0.25 29.96
N ARG A 362 -4.73 -0.69 30.16
CA ARG A 362 -3.61 0.14 30.64
C ARG A 362 -3.12 1.10 29.56
N TYR A 363 -3.02 0.65 28.32
CA TYR A 363 -2.62 1.45 27.16
C TYR A 363 -3.46 1.11 25.93
N ASP A 364 -3.89 2.10 25.15
CA ASP A 364 -4.55 1.94 23.84
C ASP A 364 -4.01 3.02 22.91
N LEU A 365 -3.26 2.60 21.88
CA LEU A 365 -2.67 3.43 20.84
C LEU A 365 -3.30 3.06 19.49
N LYS A 366 -4.09 3.97 18.95
CA LYS A 366 -4.88 3.78 17.72
C LYS A 366 -4.07 4.17 16.49
N ALA A 367 -4.46 3.62 15.34
CA ALA A 367 -3.82 3.89 14.05
C ALA A 367 -3.84 5.38 13.63
N ASN A 368 -4.69 6.21 14.23
CA ASN A 368 -4.74 7.67 14.03
C ASN A 368 -3.87 8.47 15.03
N GLY A 369 -2.98 7.82 15.80
CA GLY A 369 -2.13 8.48 16.79
C GLY A 369 -2.84 8.87 18.10
N SER A 370 -4.12 8.56 18.27
CA SER A 370 -4.81 8.71 19.56
C SER A 370 -4.26 7.69 20.55
N PHE A 371 -3.68 8.18 21.65
CA PHE A 371 -3.10 7.39 22.73
C PHE A 371 -3.86 7.66 24.03
N THR A 372 -4.25 6.60 24.72
CA THR A 372 -4.90 6.67 26.04
C THR A 372 -4.22 5.71 27.02
N TRP A 373 -4.16 6.09 28.29
CA TRP A 373 -3.54 5.30 29.35
C TRP A 373 -4.28 5.40 30.68
N ALA A 374 -4.18 4.34 31.48
CA ALA A 374 -4.70 4.28 32.84
C ALA A 374 -3.77 4.98 33.85
N LEU A 375 -4.35 5.69 34.81
CA LEU A 375 -3.66 6.23 35.99
C LEU A 375 -3.68 5.21 37.13
N GLU A 376 -2.71 4.30 37.12
CA GLU A 376 -2.50 3.29 38.18
C GLU A 376 -1.89 3.91 39.45
N ASN A 377 -2.69 4.74 40.13
CA ASN A 377 -2.35 5.33 41.41
C ASN A 377 -2.51 4.31 42.55
N ALA A 378 -1.44 4.01 43.29
CA ALA A 378 -1.45 3.08 44.43
C ALA A 378 -2.27 3.54 45.67
N GLN A 379 -3.19 4.48 45.51
CA GLN A 379 -4.03 5.07 46.57
C GLN A 379 -5.52 5.24 46.18
N THR A 380 -5.95 4.83 44.98
CA THR A 380 -7.38 4.85 44.64
C THR A 380 -8.13 3.70 45.33
N LEU A 381 -8.53 3.94 46.58
CA LEU A 381 -9.44 3.08 47.38
C LEU A 381 -10.90 3.08 46.86
N VAL A 382 -11.08 3.25 45.56
CA VAL A 382 -12.38 3.36 44.88
C VAL A 382 -12.52 2.14 43.98
N ALA A 383 -13.57 1.35 44.17
CA ALA A 383 -13.90 0.27 43.25
C ALA A 383 -14.41 0.84 41.92
N GLY A 384 -13.90 0.31 40.81
CA GLY A 384 -14.11 0.81 39.45
C GLY A 384 -12.78 1.09 38.74
N PRO A 385 -12.73 0.90 37.40
CA PRO A 385 -11.47 0.89 36.65
C PRO A 385 -10.74 2.23 36.76
N PRO A 386 -9.39 2.22 36.71
CA PRO A 386 -8.57 3.40 36.95
C PRO A 386 -8.88 4.54 35.97
N PRO A 387 -8.78 5.82 36.41
CA PRO A 387 -9.04 6.97 35.55
C PRO A 387 -8.15 6.96 34.30
N VAL A 388 -8.72 7.28 33.15
CA VAL A 388 -8.01 7.27 31.86
C VAL A 388 -7.63 8.69 31.43
N GLN A 389 -6.37 8.89 31.04
CA GLN A 389 -5.88 10.09 30.36
C GLN A 389 -5.68 9.83 28.86
N SER A 390 -5.57 10.90 28.07
CA SER A 390 -5.38 10.81 26.62
C SER A 390 -4.55 11.96 26.05
N ARG A 391 -3.83 11.68 24.96
CA ARG A 391 -3.23 12.68 24.07
C ARG A 391 -3.10 12.14 22.64
N THR A 392 -2.81 13.01 21.69
CA THR A 392 -2.35 12.60 20.36
C THR A 392 -0.83 12.50 20.38
N LEU A 393 -0.28 11.42 19.83
CA LEU A 393 1.16 11.27 19.60
C LEU A 393 1.56 11.97 18.29
N SER A 394 2.77 12.52 18.27
CA SER A 394 3.43 12.97 17.04
C SER A 394 3.89 11.80 16.17
N ASN A 395 4.13 12.06 14.88
CA ASN A 395 4.60 11.03 13.94
C ASN A 395 5.88 10.35 14.42
N GLY A 396 6.85 11.10 14.96
CA GLY A 396 8.10 10.53 15.49
C GLY A 396 7.92 9.63 16.72
N GLU A 397 6.91 9.91 17.55
CA GLU A 397 6.53 9.04 18.67
C GLU A 397 5.86 7.74 18.16
N ILE A 398 4.96 7.86 17.18
CA ILE A 398 4.32 6.71 16.51
C ILE A 398 5.37 5.81 15.83
N GLU A 399 6.30 6.42 15.09
CA GLU A 399 7.46 5.75 14.48
C GLU A 399 8.33 5.07 15.54
N SER A 400 8.54 5.68 16.71
CA SER A 400 9.33 5.06 17.78
C SER A 400 8.70 3.78 18.33
N VAL A 401 7.37 3.74 18.47
CA VAL A 401 6.62 2.53 18.88
C VAL A 401 6.67 1.47 17.79
N GLN A 402 6.35 1.84 16.55
CA GLN A 402 6.42 0.92 15.41
C GLN A 402 7.82 0.34 15.22
N LYS A 403 8.87 1.16 15.33
CA LYS A 403 10.27 0.73 15.25
C LYS A 403 10.61 -0.30 16.33
N LEU A 404 10.19 -0.07 17.59
CA LEU A 404 10.45 -0.99 18.69
C LEU A 404 9.70 -2.32 18.53
N LEU A 405 8.44 -2.30 18.11
CA LEU A 405 7.67 -3.52 17.81
C LEU A 405 8.33 -4.33 16.68
N ASN A 406 8.74 -3.66 15.60
CA ASN A 406 9.41 -4.28 14.45
C ASN A 406 10.82 -4.80 14.78
N SER A 407 11.57 -4.15 15.68
CA SER A 407 12.91 -4.62 16.09
C SER A 407 12.88 -5.76 17.11
N THR A 408 11.87 -5.80 17.98
CA THR A 408 11.73 -6.84 19.02
C THR A 408 11.05 -8.11 18.51
N ALA A 409 10.21 -8.01 17.47
CA ALA A 409 9.49 -9.13 16.88
C ALA A 409 8.68 -9.97 17.91
N LEU A 410 8.00 -9.29 18.85
CA LEU A 410 7.25 -9.87 19.99
C LEU A 410 6.41 -11.12 19.69
N GLN A 411 5.65 -11.16 18.59
CA GLN A 411 4.84 -12.33 18.20
C GLN A 411 5.70 -13.54 17.79
N GLY A 412 6.92 -13.32 17.28
CA GLY A 412 7.91 -14.37 17.04
C GLY A 412 8.46 -14.95 18.35
N LEU A 413 8.79 -14.09 19.31
CA LEU A 413 9.23 -14.49 20.66
C LEU A 413 8.10 -15.20 21.44
N PHE A 414 6.85 -14.74 21.31
CA PHE A 414 5.68 -15.38 21.92
C PHE A 414 5.41 -16.79 21.37
N LEU A 415 5.60 -17.00 20.06
CA LEU A 415 5.48 -18.33 19.43
C LEU A 415 6.62 -19.30 19.80
N GLN A 416 7.64 -18.85 20.52
CA GLN A 416 8.75 -19.66 21.05
C GLN A 416 8.58 -20.02 22.53
N LEU A 417 7.49 -19.58 23.19
CA LEU A 417 7.27 -19.87 24.61
C LEU A 417 6.81 -21.32 24.82
N GLU A 418 7.39 -21.97 25.84
CA GLU A 418 6.97 -23.31 26.26
C GLU A 418 5.58 -23.21 26.92
N ALA A 419 4.60 -23.94 26.38
CA ALA A 419 3.28 -24.04 26.99
C ALA A 419 3.34 -24.84 28.30
N ILE A 420 2.68 -24.33 29.34
CA ILE A 420 2.61 -25.00 30.64
C ILE A 420 1.51 -26.09 30.55
N PRO A 421 1.80 -27.35 30.91
CA PRO A 421 0.81 -28.43 30.90
C PRO A 421 -0.42 -28.11 31.77
N ALA A 422 -1.60 -28.54 31.32
CA ALA A 422 -2.88 -28.22 31.98
C ALA A 422 -3.04 -28.89 33.37
N ASP A 423 -2.26 -29.94 33.63
CA ASP A 423 -2.14 -30.69 34.87
C ASP A 423 -1.01 -30.19 35.79
N ALA A 424 -0.17 -29.24 35.32
CA ALA A 424 0.92 -28.70 36.12
C ALA A 424 0.40 -27.98 37.38
N PRO A 425 1.05 -28.12 38.56
CA PRO A 425 0.60 -27.47 39.79
C PRO A 425 0.55 -25.93 39.68
N GLN A 426 -0.66 -25.37 39.78
CA GLN A 426 -0.92 -23.92 39.75
C GLN A 426 -1.20 -23.40 41.16
N THR A 427 -0.58 -22.28 41.56
CA THR A 427 -0.93 -21.63 42.84
C THR A 427 -2.32 -20.99 42.76
N LYS A 428 -3.13 -21.14 43.80
CA LYS A 428 -4.50 -20.55 43.87
C LYS A 428 -4.50 -19.03 44.12
N GLU A 429 -3.35 -18.39 43.96
CA GLU A 429 -3.13 -16.95 44.17
C GLU A 429 -3.69 -16.15 43.00
N CYS A 430 -4.62 -15.27 43.33
CA CYS A 430 -5.23 -14.30 42.42
C CYS A 430 -4.20 -13.29 41.94
N ARG A 431 -4.24 -12.95 40.66
CA ARG A 431 -3.25 -12.09 39.98
C ARG A 431 -3.89 -11.31 38.84
N SER A 432 -3.17 -10.33 38.33
CA SER A 432 -3.47 -9.70 37.05
C SER A 432 -2.57 -10.27 35.94
N ILE A 433 -3.12 -10.44 34.75
CA ILE A 433 -2.44 -10.91 33.54
C ILE A 433 -2.36 -9.75 32.54
N GLU A 434 -1.16 -9.39 32.12
CA GLU A 434 -0.95 -8.44 31.02
C GLU A 434 -1.23 -9.15 29.68
N LYS A 435 -2.05 -8.53 28.82
CA LYS A 435 -2.36 -9.05 27.48
C LYS A 435 -2.20 -7.97 26.42
N LEU A 436 -1.34 -8.21 25.44
CA LEU A 436 -1.11 -7.32 24.30
C LEU A 436 -2.00 -7.73 23.12
N GLU A 437 -2.78 -6.80 22.60
CA GLU A 437 -3.35 -6.90 21.26
C GLU A 437 -2.41 -6.16 20.30
N VAL A 438 -1.88 -6.87 19.29
CA VAL A 438 -1.01 -6.30 18.25
C VAL A 438 -1.45 -6.74 16.86
N THR A 439 -1.48 -5.81 15.90
CA THR A 439 -1.68 -6.16 14.49
C THR A 439 -0.33 -6.47 13.84
N VAL A 440 -0.19 -7.66 13.26
CA VAL A 440 1.01 -8.14 12.56
C VAL A 440 0.62 -8.61 11.17
N ASN A 441 1.22 -8.04 10.12
CA ASN A 441 0.88 -8.30 8.72
C ASN A 441 -0.65 -8.17 8.44
N GLY A 442 -1.34 -7.24 9.10
CA GLY A 442 -2.79 -7.04 8.98
C GLY A 442 -3.68 -8.02 9.78
N GLN A 443 -3.09 -8.96 10.53
CA GLN A 443 -3.83 -9.88 11.41
C GLN A 443 -3.65 -9.49 12.88
N ASN A 444 -4.72 -9.54 13.67
CA ASN A 444 -4.65 -9.24 15.11
C ASN A 444 -4.24 -10.47 15.92
N TYR A 445 -3.28 -10.29 16.81
CA TYR A 445 -2.78 -11.32 17.73
C TYR A 445 -2.94 -10.86 19.17
N LEU A 446 -3.47 -11.75 20.02
CA LEU A 446 -3.50 -11.58 21.47
C LEU A 446 -2.32 -12.34 22.08
N LEU A 447 -1.33 -11.62 22.61
CA LEU A 447 -0.14 -12.17 23.24
C LEU A 447 -0.27 -12.03 24.76
N GLU A 448 -0.20 -13.12 25.50
CA GLU A 448 -0.17 -13.06 26.97
C GLU A 448 1.26 -12.72 27.45
N GLY A 449 1.36 -11.82 28.43
CA GLY A 449 2.60 -11.32 29.00
C GLY A 449 2.75 -11.72 30.46
N ARG A 450 3.10 -10.76 31.33
CA ARG A 450 3.29 -11.04 32.75
C ARG A 450 2.01 -11.57 33.41
N GLY A 451 2.19 -12.43 34.40
CA GLY A 451 1.10 -13.05 35.16
C GLY A 451 0.47 -14.29 34.53
N THR A 452 0.71 -14.58 33.23
CA THR A 452 0.11 -15.77 32.58
C THR A 452 0.45 -17.09 33.28
N ARG A 453 -0.51 -18.01 33.26
CA ARG A 453 -0.38 -19.40 33.71
C ARG A 453 -0.16 -20.39 32.57
N LYS A 454 -0.29 -19.94 31.32
CA LYS A 454 -0.34 -20.78 30.11
C LYS A 454 1.04 -20.99 29.47
N TYR A 455 1.98 -20.08 29.71
CA TYR A 455 3.26 -20.04 29.03
C TYR A 455 4.40 -19.74 30.01
N ARG A 456 5.55 -20.39 29.82
CA ARG A 456 6.81 -20.02 30.47
C ARG A 456 7.42 -18.86 29.70
N ILE A 457 7.32 -17.67 30.27
CA ILE A 457 7.87 -16.43 29.70
C ILE A 457 9.40 -16.54 29.60
N SER A 458 9.95 -16.47 28.38
CA SER A 458 11.39 -16.46 28.14
C SER A 458 12.02 -15.11 28.50
N GLU A 459 13.31 -15.09 28.83
CA GLU A 459 14.03 -13.85 29.17
C GLU A 459 13.96 -12.83 28.02
N ALA A 460 14.16 -13.28 26.77
CA ALA A 460 14.07 -12.43 25.59
C ALA A 460 12.68 -11.79 25.41
N TYR A 461 11.60 -12.55 25.65
CA TYR A 461 10.23 -12.02 25.58
C TYR A 461 9.92 -11.08 26.75
N SER A 462 10.35 -11.43 27.97
CA SER A 462 10.24 -10.58 29.17
C SER A 462 10.93 -9.23 28.98
N LYS A 463 12.14 -9.24 28.42
CA LYS A 463 12.91 -8.04 28.08
C LYS A 463 12.20 -7.19 27.03
N ALA A 464 11.74 -7.79 25.93
CA ALA A 464 11.01 -7.08 24.88
C ALA A 464 9.71 -6.43 25.38
N LEU A 465 8.96 -7.10 26.27
CA LEU A 465 7.80 -6.51 26.95
C LEU A 465 8.21 -5.35 27.87
N GLY A 466 9.30 -5.49 28.63
CA GLY A 466 9.83 -4.44 29.50
C GLY A 466 10.31 -3.20 28.74
N GLU A 467 10.96 -3.37 27.58
CA GLU A 467 11.37 -2.28 26.70
C GLU A 467 10.15 -1.55 26.12
N LEU A 468 9.12 -2.28 25.68
CA LEU A 468 7.87 -1.69 25.18
C LEU A 468 7.10 -0.94 26.28
N GLN A 469 6.95 -1.52 27.48
CA GLN A 469 6.38 -0.83 28.63
C GLN A 469 7.15 0.46 28.93
N SER A 470 8.48 0.39 28.96
CA SER A 470 9.35 1.55 29.22
C SER A 470 9.27 2.63 28.13
N LEU A 471 8.76 2.31 26.94
CA LEU A 471 8.41 3.31 25.92
C LEU A 471 7.03 3.91 26.18
N LEU A 472 6.00 3.08 26.41
CA LEU A 472 4.63 3.54 26.68
C LEU A 472 4.54 4.41 27.95
N GLU A 473 5.29 4.08 29.01
CA GLU A 473 5.42 4.89 30.23
C GLU A 473 6.15 6.23 30.04
N ARG A 474 6.93 6.38 28.97
CA ARG A 474 7.53 7.67 28.59
C ARG A 474 6.61 8.48 27.68
N LEU A 475 5.68 7.84 26.98
CA LEU A 475 4.64 8.49 26.17
C LEU A 475 3.43 8.91 27.03
N ALA A 476 3.23 8.26 28.18
CA ALA A 476 2.22 8.60 29.19
C ALA A 476 2.66 9.74 30.14
N LYS A 477 3.74 10.44 29.81
CA LYS A 477 4.32 11.60 30.50
C LYS A 477 4.48 12.75 29.52
#